data_AF-A0AAD9G7D1-F1
#
_entry.id   AF-A0AAD9G7D1-F1
#
_cell.length_a   1.000
_cell.length_b   1.000
_cell.length_c   1.000
_cell.angle_alpha   90.00
_cell.angle_beta   90.00
_cell.angle_gamma   90.00
#
_symmetry.space_group_name_H-M   'P 1'
#
loop_
_entity.id
_entity.type
_entity.pdbx_description
1 polymer ?
#
loop_
_entity_poly.entity_id
_entity_poly.type
_entity_poly.pdbx_seq_one_letter_code
_entity_poly.pdbx_strand_id
1 'polypeptide(L)'
;MRLPLLLWHALFLTAVRGIREQGFICSVQEPVRTTRFTLFGNLRECAKLKRSHSPRKALLRALTTQVLRHGRIITTLNKARQAKPRIERIIKYSKKENIRHARLLINKWLYDKELTENILKLAPIRFKERHGGYCRIRRLTYNTVGDNSKRAILELLDY
;
A
#
# COMPACT_ATOMS: atom_id res chain seq x y z
N MET A 1 -66.90 43.93 1.71
CA MET A 1 -67.20 42.54 2.12
C MET A 1 -65.92 41.74 2.10
N ARG A 2 -65.54 41.19 3.27
CA ARG A 2 -64.26 40.48 3.53
C ARG A 2 -64.38 39.04 3.03
N LEU A 3 -63.60 38.67 2.03
CA LEU A 3 -63.36 37.27 1.63
C LEU A 3 -61.96 36.84 2.12
N PRO A 4 -61.79 35.60 2.62
CA PRO A 4 -60.74 35.25 3.57
C PRO A 4 -59.41 34.86 2.91
N LEU A 5 -58.33 35.32 3.53
CA LEU A 5 -56.89 35.05 3.30
C LEU A 5 -56.45 33.58 3.52
N LEU A 6 -57.36 32.60 3.41
CA LEU A 6 -57.10 31.19 3.76
C LEU A 6 -56.94 30.24 2.56
N LEU A 7 -56.67 30.78 1.36
CA LEU A 7 -56.30 29.96 0.20
C LEU A 7 -54.86 30.18 -0.29
N TRP A 8 -54.06 30.98 0.43
CA TRP A 8 -52.64 31.19 0.13
C TRP A 8 -51.69 30.35 0.99
N HIS A 9 -52.21 29.66 2.01
CA HIS A 9 -51.42 28.73 2.83
C HIS A 9 -51.38 27.29 2.28
N ALA A 10 -52.31 26.90 1.40
CA ALA A 10 -52.41 25.52 0.90
C ALA A 10 -51.65 25.24 -0.42
N LEU A 11 -51.21 26.28 -1.14
CA LEU A 11 -50.41 26.14 -2.36
C LEU A 11 -48.89 26.30 -2.13
N PHE A 12 -48.48 26.68 -0.91
CA PHE A 12 -47.06 26.84 -0.56
C PHE A 12 -46.46 25.59 0.14
N LEU A 13 -47.26 24.54 0.36
CA LEU A 13 -46.83 23.31 1.05
C LEU A 13 -46.71 22.06 0.16
N THR A 14 -46.87 22.17 -1.15
CA THR A 14 -46.76 21.05 -2.11
C THR A 14 -45.73 21.31 -3.21
N ALA A 15 -44.63 22.02 -2.90
CA ALA A 15 -43.53 22.22 -3.85
C ALA A 15 -42.13 22.23 -3.20
N VAL A 16 -41.95 21.62 -2.03
CA VAL A 16 -40.62 21.44 -1.38
C VAL A 16 -40.42 19.97 -0.99
N ARG A 17 -40.58 19.06 -1.97
CA ARG A 17 -40.09 17.68 -1.89
C ARG A 17 -39.60 17.26 -3.27
N GLY A 18 -38.41 17.70 -3.65
CA GLY A 18 -37.87 17.32 -4.96
C GLY A 18 -36.54 17.91 -5.38
N ILE A 19 -35.92 18.79 -4.59
CA ILE A 19 -34.53 19.20 -4.84
C ILE A 19 -33.65 18.17 -4.17
N ARG A 20 -33.42 17.08 -4.90
CA ARG A 20 -32.43 16.06 -4.58
C ARG A 20 -31.07 16.75 -4.72
N GLU A 21 -30.60 17.28 -3.60
CA GLU A 21 -29.20 17.59 -3.38
C GLU A 21 -28.39 16.32 -3.67
N GLN A 22 -27.91 16.18 -4.91
CA GLN A 22 -26.67 15.46 -5.15
C GLN A 22 -25.55 16.43 -4.82
N GLY A 23 -25.46 16.76 -3.51
CA GLY A 23 -24.18 17.08 -2.94
C GLY A 23 -23.27 15.93 -3.35
N PHE A 24 -22.25 16.24 -4.13
CA PHE A 24 -21.07 15.40 -4.24
C PHE A 24 -20.64 15.14 -2.81
N ILE A 25 -21.06 13.98 -2.28
CA ILE A 25 -20.50 13.40 -1.08
C ILE A 25 -19.06 13.17 -1.49
N CYS A 26 -18.21 14.15 -1.17
CA CYS A 26 -16.80 13.93 -0.97
C CYS A 26 -16.76 12.70 -0.09
N SER A 27 -16.42 11.55 -0.67
CA SER A 27 -16.21 10.35 0.11
C SER A 27 -15.05 10.71 1.02
N VAL A 28 -15.37 11.18 2.22
CA VAL A 28 -14.46 11.24 3.34
C VAL A 28 -14.09 9.78 3.52
N GLN A 29 -12.99 9.39 2.88
CA GLN A 29 -12.41 8.08 3.04
C GLN A 29 -12.18 7.95 4.53
N GLU A 30 -13.00 7.11 5.17
CA GLU A 30 -12.78 6.74 6.56
C GLU A 30 -11.32 6.31 6.69
N PRO A 31 -10.54 6.88 7.63
CA PRO A 31 -9.14 6.51 7.78
C PRO A 31 -9.11 5.05 8.21
N VAL A 32 -8.78 4.17 7.27
CA VAL A 32 -8.66 2.72 7.49
C VAL A 32 -7.85 2.51 8.76
N ARG A 33 -8.53 2.03 9.81
CA ARG A 33 -8.08 1.94 11.21
C ARG A 33 -6.55 1.90 11.31
N THR A 34 -5.99 3.01 11.78
CA THR A 34 -4.55 3.23 11.94
C THR A 34 -3.99 2.31 13.04
N THR A 35 -3.91 1.00 12.79
CA THR A 35 -3.15 0.09 13.66
C THR A 35 -1.74 0.63 13.74
N ARG A 36 -1.22 0.90 14.95
CA ARG A 36 0.16 1.34 15.26
C ARG A 36 1.13 0.91 14.15
N PHE A 37 1.42 1.83 13.24
CA PHE A 37 2.17 1.57 12.00
C PHE A 37 3.64 1.36 12.33
N THR A 38 4.02 0.15 12.74
CA THR A 38 5.41 -0.27 12.84
C THR A 38 5.79 -1.01 11.56
N LEU A 39 6.95 -0.68 10.97
CA LEU A 39 7.52 -1.42 9.83
C LEU A 39 7.51 -2.94 10.07
N PHE A 40 7.67 -3.33 11.34
CA PHE A 40 7.83 -4.70 11.81
C PHE A 40 6.62 -5.33 12.48
N GLY A 41 5.52 -4.58 12.69
CA GLY A 41 4.34 -5.06 13.41
C GLY A 41 3.76 -6.32 12.78
N ASN A 42 3.16 -7.17 13.65
CA ASN A 42 2.57 -8.48 13.37
C ASN A 42 1.87 -8.50 12.00
N LEU A 43 2.61 -8.88 10.97
CA LEU A 43 2.06 -9.24 9.66
C LEU A 43 1.30 -10.54 9.91
N ARG A 44 -0.04 -10.44 9.91
CA ARG A 44 -0.94 -11.46 10.48
C ARG A 44 -0.80 -12.87 9.88
N GLU A 45 -0.09 -13.07 8.78
CA GLU A 45 0.25 -14.41 8.26
C GLU A 45 1.65 -14.45 7.62
N CYS A 46 2.68 -14.73 8.45
CA CYS A 46 4.02 -15.00 7.94
C CYS A 46 4.23 -16.50 7.76
N ALA A 47 4.30 -16.98 6.50
CA ALA A 47 4.75 -18.34 6.24
C ALA A 47 6.19 -18.53 6.77
N LYS A 48 6.44 -19.62 7.50
CA LYS A 48 7.75 -19.86 8.15
C LYS A 48 8.90 -20.12 7.16
N LEU A 49 8.64 -20.28 5.86
CA LEU A 49 9.65 -20.54 4.79
C LEU A 49 10.62 -21.69 5.12
N LYS A 50 10.18 -22.64 5.94
CA LYS A 50 10.99 -23.73 6.52
C LYS A 50 12.29 -23.23 7.19
N ARG A 51 12.28 -22.05 7.83
CA ARG A 51 13.43 -21.43 8.49
C ARG A 51 13.06 -20.87 9.86
N SER A 52 14.03 -20.86 10.78
CA SER A 52 13.91 -20.17 12.07
C SER A 52 13.87 -18.64 11.90
N HIS A 53 13.58 -17.90 12.98
CA HIS A 53 13.30 -16.46 12.91
C HIS A 53 14.46 -15.62 12.33
N SER A 54 15.69 -15.83 12.81
CA SER A 54 16.85 -15.04 12.39
C SER A 54 17.20 -15.24 10.90
N PRO A 55 17.39 -16.49 10.39
CA PRO A 55 17.64 -16.73 8.97
C PRO A 55 16.49 -16.27 8.06
N ARG A 56 15.24 -16.41 8.50
CA ARG A 56 14.08 -15.91 7.75
C ARG A 56 14.10 -14.39 7.62
N LYS A 57 14.44 -13.68 8.69
CA LYS A 57 14.60 -12.22 8.67
C LYS A 57 15.69 -11.79 7.69
N ALA A 58 16.85 -12.44 7.74
CA ALA A 58 17.96 -12.16 6.82
C ALA A 58 17.58 -12.40 5.35
N LEU A 59 16.89 -13.52 5.06
CA LEU A 59 16.39 -13.83 3.71
C LEU A 59 15.42 -12.76 3.20
N LEU A 60 14.40 -12.41 3.99
CA LEU A 60 13.42 -11.41 3.57
C LEU A 60 14.06 -10.04 3.37
N ARG A 61 15.03 -9.68 4.21
CA ARG A 61 15.82 -8.46 4.04
C ARG A 61 16.58 -8.48 2.71
N ALA A 62 17.31 -9.56 2.42
CA ALA A 62 18.07 -9.69 1.17
C ALA A 62 17.17 -9.53 -0.06
N LEU A 63 16.01 -10.20 -0.07
CA LEU A 63 15.03 -10.08 -1.15
C LEU A 63 14.49 -8.65 -1.29
N THR A 64 14.19 -7.99 -0.17
CA THR A 64 13.72 -6.60 -0.16
C THR A 64 14.77 -5.67 -0.76
N THR A 65 16.04 -5.80 -0.36
CA THR A 65 17.16 -5.01 -0.88
C THR A 65 17.33 -5.24 -2.38
N GLN A 66 17.27 -6.49 -2.85
CA GLN A 66 17.42 -6.80 -4.28
C GLN A 66 16.29 -6.22 -5.13
N VAL A 67 15.03 -6.31 -4.69
CA VAL A 67 13.90 -5.69 -5.40
C VAL A 67 14.07 -4.18 -5.48
N LEU A 68 14.44 -3.53 -4.37
CA LEU A 68 14.57 -2.08 -4.35
C LEU A 68 15.75 -1.59 -5.21
N ARG A 69 16.84 -2.37 -5.27
CA ARG A 69 18.03 -2.04 -6.07
C ARG A 69 17.79 -2.22 -7.57
N HIS A 70 17.19 -3.34 -7.98
CA HIS A 70 17.07 -3.70 -9.40
C HIS A 70 15.66 -3.50 -9.97
N GLY A 71 14.68 -3.19 -9.13
CA GLY A 71 13.27 -3.05 -9.50
C GLY A 71 12.52 -4.36 -9.68
N ARG A 72 13.19 -5.37 -10.24
CA ARG A 72 12.60 -6.67 -10.57
C ARG A 72 13.53 -7.81 -10.21
N ILE A 73 12.98 -8.86 -9.61
CA ILE A 73 13.69 -10.12 -9.35
C ILE A 73 12.83 -11.33 -9.66
N ILE A 74 13.48 -12.47 -9.92
CA ILE A 74 12.81 -13.76 -10.05
C ILE A 74 13.08 -14.60 -8.81
N THR A 75 12.03 -15.04 -8.13
CA THR A 75 12.14 -15.85 -6.91
C THR A 75 11.07 -16.94 -6.88
N THR A 76 10.94 -17.69 -5.78
CA THR A 76 9.82 -18.62 -5.61
C THR A 76 8.56 -17.89 -5.16
N LEU A 77 7.39 -18.40 -5.53
CA LEU A 77 6.10 -17.77 -5.23
C LEU A 77 5.92 -17.49 -3.73
N ASN A 78 6.30 -18.44 -2.88
CA ASN A 78 6.18 -18.30 -1.43
C ASN A 78 7.10 -17.20 -0.88
N LYS A 79 8.33 -17.10 -1.39
CA LYS A 79 9.27 -16.04 -1.01
C LYS A 79 8.75 -14.66 -1.44
N ALA A 80 8.26 -14.55 -2.68
CA ALA A 80 7.71 -13.31 -3.23
C ALA A 80 6.52 -12.79 -2.40
N ARG A 81 5.56 -13.68 -2.06
CA ARG A 81 4.38 -13.32 -1.24
C ARG A 81 4.77 -12.79 0.14
N GLN A 82 5.85 -13.31 0.73
CA GLN A 82 6.33 -12.89 2.04
C GLN A 82 7.18 -11.61 2.00
N ALA A 83 7.91 -11.37 0.90
CA ALA A 83 8.70 -10.15 0.72
C ALA A 83 7.83 -8.93 0.39
N LYS A 84 6.77 -9.10 -0.42
CA LYS A 84 5.90 -8.03 -0.90
C LYS A 84 5.43 -7.05 0.20
N PRO A 85 4.86 -7.49 1.35
CA PRO A 85 4.39 -6.57 2.39
C PRO A 85 5.50 -5.69 2.99
N ARG A 86 6.75 -6.18 3.02
CA ARG A 86 7.89 -5.41 3.55
C ARG A 86 8.26 -4.28 2.58
N ILE A 87 8.31 -4.58 1.29
CA ILE A 87 8.62 -3.61 0.24
C ILE A 87 7.54 -2.54 0.17
N GLU A 88 6.27 -2.93 0.16
CA GLU A 88 5.14 -1.98 0.12
C GLU A 88 5.11 -1.04 1.33
N ARG A 89 5.46 -1.55 2.51
CA ARG A 89 5.58 -0.70 3.71
C ARG A 89 6.72 0.31 3.54
N ILE A 90 7.91 -0.11 3.08
CA ILE A 90 9.04 0.81 2.87
C ILE A 90 8.62 1.97 1.97
N ILE A 91 8.02 1.67 0.82
CA ILE A 91 7.54 2.70 -0.13
C ILE A 91 6.48 3.61 0.53
N LYS A 92 5.54 3.04 1.29
CA LYS A 92 4.52 3.81 2.02
C LYS A 92 5.15 4.78 3.04
N TYR A 93 6.21 4.40 3.74
CA TYR A 93 6.90 5.32 4.65
C TYR A 93 7.70 6.39 3.91
N SER A 94 8.32 6.05 2.78
CA SER A 94 9.06 7.01 1.96
C SER A 94 8.19 8.12 1.37
N LYS A 95 6.89 7.88 1.18
CA LYS A 95 5.92 8.90 0.76
C LYS A 95 5.50 9.89 1.86
N LYS A 96 5.80 9.62 3.13
CA LYS A 96 5.36 10.49 4.24
C LYS A 96 6.22 11.76 4.32
N GLU A 97 5.61 12.86 4.74
CA GLU A 97 6.27 14.17 4.88
C GLU A 97 7.45 14.16 5.86
N ASN A 98 7.38 13.33 6.92
CA ASN A 98 8.45 13.22 7.92
C ASN A 98 9.63 12.35 7.43
N ILE A 99 10.48 12.92 6.58
CA ILE A 99 11.65 12.25 5.95
C ILE A 99 12.61 11.67 6.99
N ARG A 100 12.93 12.40 8.07
CA ARG A 100 13.86 11.94 9.13
C ARG A 100 13.35 10.66 9.80
N HIS A 101 12.06 10.63 10.13
CA HIS A 101 11.44 9.47 10.76
C HIS A 101 11.36 8.29 9.79
N ALA A 102 11.03 8.54 8.52
CA ALA A 102 11.04 7.50 7.48
C ALA A 102 12.43 6.88 7.31
N ARG A 103 13.50 7.70 7.26
CA ARG A 103 14.90 7.24 7.17
C ARG A 103 15.28 6.34 8.34
N LEU A 104 14.99 6.76 9.58
CA LEU A 104 15.27 5.96 10.79
C LEU A 104 14.60 4.59 10.73
N LEU A 105 13.33 4.57 10.31
CA LEU A 105 12.55 3.36 10.17
C LEU A 105 13.15 2.43 9.11
N ILE A 106 13.44 2.94 7.92
CA ILE A 106 13.98 2.14 6.80
C ILE A 106 15.37 1.57 7.15
N ASN A 107 16.23 2.36 7.80
CA ASN A 107 17.57 1.95 8.25
C ASN A 107 17.54 0.81 9.28
N LYS A 108 16.43 0.60 10.00
CA LYS A 108 16.28 -0.59 10.88
C LYS A 108 16.16 -1.90 10.09
N TRP A 109 15.80 -1.83 8.81
CA TRP A 109 15.65 -2.99 7.93
C TRP A 109 16.76 -3.09 6.88
N LEU A 110 16.99 -2.01 6.12
CA LEU A 110 18.02 -1.93 5.09
C LEU A 110 19.33 -1.46 5.72
N TYR A 111 20.44 -2.09 5.33
CA TYR A 111 21.78 -1.68 5.76
C TYR A 111 22.45 -0.70 4.81
N ASP A 112 21.99 -0.67 3.57
CA ASP A 112 22.51 0.24 2.55
C ASP A 112 21.90 1.63 2.72
N LYS A 113 22.75 2.60 3.05
CA LYS A 113 22.38 4.00 3.27
C LYS A 113 22.06 4.71 1.95
N GLU A 114 22.86 4.47 0.92
CA GLU A 114 22.69 5.08 -0.41
C GLU A 114 21.37 4.66 -1.03
N LEU A 115 21.07 3.35 -0.97
CA LEU A 115 19.80 2.82 -1.44
C LEU A 115 18.61 3.47 -0.71
N THR A 116 18.74 3.66 0.61
CA THR A 116 17.69 4.28 1.41
C THR A 116 17.44 5.73 0.99
N GLU A 117 18.50 6.51 0.75
CA GLU A 117 18.38 7.88 0.27
C GLU A 117 17.76 7.97 -1.13
N ASN A 118 18.16 7.08 -2.03
CA ASN A 118 17.60 6.99 -3.37
C ASN A 118 16.09 6.71 -3.34
N ILE A 119 15.65 5.78 -2.49
CA ILE A 119 14.23 5.48 -2.32
C ILE A 119 13.48 6.69 -1.76
N LEU A 120 14.02 7.38 -0.75
CA LEU A 120 13.38 8.56 -0.15
C LEU A 120 13.19 9.70 -1.18
N LYS A 121 14.14 9.87 -2.10
CA LYS A 121 14.05 10.88 -3.17
C LYS A 121 13.08 10.46 -4.28
N LEU A 122 13.17 9.22 -4.76
CA LEU A 122 12.44 8.76 -5.96
C LEU A 122 11.01 8.29 -5.69
N ALA A 123 10.75 7.63 -4.56
CA ALA A 123 9.44 7.06 -4.24
C ALA A 123 8.28 8.07 -4.20
N PRO A 124 8.40 9.27 -3.60
CA PRO A 124 7.29 10.23 -3.57
C PRO A 124 6.94 10.77 -4.96
N ILE A 125 7.94 10.89 -5.85
CA ILE A 125 7.75 11.33 -7.23
C ILE A 125 7.06 10.23 -8.04
N ARG A 126 7.62 9.01 -8.02
CA ARG A 126 7.13 7.89 -8.84
C ARG A 126 5.75 7.39 -8.43
N PHE A 127 5.47 7.33 -7.12
CA PHE A 127 4.24 6.75 -6.62
C PHE A 127 3.25 7.79 -6.06
N LYS A 128 3.33 9.05 -6.50
CA LYS A 128 2.54 10.17 -5.95
C LYS A 128 1.04 9.83 -5.88
N GLU A 129 0.46 9.46 -7.00
CA GLU A 129 -0.99 9.19 -7.18
C GLU A 129 -1.43 7.84 -6.59
N ARG A 130 -0.50 6.90 -6.38
CA ARG A 130 -0.82 5.54 -5.97
C ARG A 130 -0.89 5.42 -4.45
N HIS A 131 -2.06 5.05 -3.92
CA HIS A 131 -2.27 4.87 -2.47
C HIS A 131 -1.90 3.47 -1.93
N GLY A 132 -1.58 2.51 -2.82
CA GLY A 132 -1.18 1.16 -2.44
C GLY A 132 -0.88 0.24 -3.63
N GLY A 133 -0.48 -1.00 -3.34
CA GLY A 133 -0.19 -1.99 -4.38
C GLY A 133 1.04 -1.65 -5.23
N TYR A 134 2.13 -1.23 -4.59
CA TYR A 134 3.36 -0.80 -5.29
C TYR A 134 4.13 -1.95 -5.95
N CYS A 135 3.87 -3.19 -5.53
CA CYS A 135 4.54 -4.38 -6.03
C CYS A 135 3.56 -5.32 -6.74
N ARG A 136 3.99 -5.86 -7.88
CA ARG A 136 3.29 -6.92 -8.60
C ARG A 136 4.04 -8.24 -8.44
N ILE A 137 3.27 -9.33 -8.29
CA ILE A 137 3.79 -10.70 -8.33
C ILE A 137 3.20 -11.38 -9.56
N ARG A 138 4.04 -11.80 -10.49
CA ARG A 138 3.63 -12.55 -11.70
C ARG A 138 4.17 -13.97 -11.60
N ARG A 139 3.30 -14.97 -11.69
CA ARG A 139 3.74 -16.37 -11.75
C ARG A 139 4.42 -16.62 -13.10
N LEU A 140 5.52 -17.37 -13.07
CA LEU A 140 6.16 -17.86 -14.29
C LEU A 140 5.51 -19.18 -14.69
N THR A 141 5.50 -19.46 -16.00
CA THR A 141 4.96 -20.71 -16.55
C THR A 141 5.80 -21.92 -16.16
N TYR A 142 7.12 -21.74 -16.11
CA TYR A 142 8.06 -22.80 -15.77
C TYR A 142 8.45 -22.75 -14.29
N ASN A 143 8.61 -23.95 -13.71
CA ASN A 143 9.10 -24.13 -12.35
C ASN A 143 10.63 -24.20 -12.32
N THR A 144 11.20 -24.19 -11.11
CA THR A 144 12.64 -24.42 -10.93
C THR A 144 13.00 -25.84 -11.37
N VAL A 145 14.12 -25.95 -12.09
CA VAL A 145 14.69 -27.25 -12.49
C VAL A 145 15.23 -27.95 -11.25
N GLY A 146 14.88 -29.23 -11.07
CA GLY A 146 15.29 -30.05 -9.92
C GLY A 146 14.20 -30.19 -8.87
N ASP A 147 13.89 -29.13 -8.12
CA ASP A 147 12.94 -29.20 -6.99
C ASP A 147 11.48 -28.86 -7.36
N ASN A 148 11.20 -28.59 -8.65
CA ASN A 148 9.90 -28.25 -9.21
C ASN A 148 9.17 -27.11 -8.45
N SER A 149 9.92 -26.21 -7.83
CA SER A 149 9.36 -25.10 -7.05
C SER A 149 8.68 -24.06 -7.97
N LYS A 150 7.46 -23.63 -7.62
CA LYS A 150 6.74 -22.56 -8.35
C LYS A 150 7.51 -21.24 -8.30
N ARG A 151 7.87 -20.70 -9.47
CA ARG A 151 8.59 -19.42 -9.61
C ARG A 151 7.63 -18.25 -9.85
N ALA A 152 8.07 -17.08 -9.42
CA ALA A 152 7.37 -15.83 -9.64
C ALA A 152 8.36 -14.67 -9.81
N ILE A 153 8.00 -13.73 -10.67
CA ILE A 153 8.61 -12.42 -10.76
C ILE A 153 7.99 -11.54 -9.67
N LEU A 154 8.83 -10.87 -8.89
CA LEU A 154 8.44 -9.81 -7.97
C LEU A 154 9.02 -8.50 -8.53
N GLU A 155 8.14 -7.58 -8.89
CA GLU A 155 8.50 -6.33 -9.55
C GLU A 155 7.85 -5.13 -8.86
N LEU A 156 8.58 -4.02 -8.81
CA LEU A 156 8.02 -2.70 -8.54
C LEU A 156 7.24 -2.23 -9.77
N LEU A 157 6.06 -1.66 -9.54
CA LEU A 157 5.35 -0.99 -10.63
C LEU A 157 6.12 0.26 -11.06
N ASP A 158 5.97 0.60 -12.34
CA ASP A 158 6.50 1.82 -12.95
C ASP A 158 8.04 1.90 -12.92
N TYR A 159 8.75 0.75 -12.95
CA TYR A 159 10.22 0.60 -12.93
C TYR A 159 10.80 0.30 -14.31
#